data_AF-A0A7Z9Q139-F1
#
_entry.id   AF-A0A7Z9Q139-F1
#
_cell.length_a   1.000
_cell.length_b   1.000
_cell.length_c   1.000
_cell.angle_alpha   90.00
_cell.angle_beta   90.00
_cell.angle_gamma   90.00
#
_symmetry.space_group_name_H-M   'P 1'
#
loop_
_entity.id
_entity.type
_entity.pdbx_description
1 polymer ?
#
loop_
_entity_poly.entity_id
_entity_poly.type
_entity_poly.pdbx_seq_one_letter_code
_entity_poly.pdbx_strand_id
1 'polypeptide(L)'
;LIERKQVVTLLKSTDLERLARKPDTKPGGTLVVGNPDGTLPGAAIEAKSIGGLFPNSKILIQDEATLEKVKAGAGVRFVHLATHGILNSDDPNLSYLVLGQGDKLDIGEIAGLDLNDVRMVTLSACETALGENPSGQGELTTLADAFGFAGCPTVTASLWKVSDDSTKTLMENFYKELKQGATPAKAMQSAQKSLIADTKTRHPYHWAAFLLIGDWR
;
A
#
# COMPACT_ATOMS: atom_id res chain seq x y z
N LEU A 1 2.51 22.57 2.81
CA LEU A 1 1.16 22.05 2.46
C LEU A 1 0.71 20.97 3.44
N ILE A 2 1.41 19.83 3.49
CA ILE A 2 1.07 18.65 4.33
C ILE A 2 1.03 18.96 5.84
N GLU A 3 1.86 19.87 6.35
CA GLU A 3 1.83 20.27 7.77
C GLU A 3 0.49 20.89 8.20
N ARG A 4 -0.28 21.43 7.23
CA ARG A 4 -1.52 22.19 7.45
C ARG A 4 -2.75 21.53 6.81
N LYS A 5 -2.56 20.70 5.79
CA LYS A 5 -3.65 20.11 4.98
C LYS A 5 -3.43 18.62 4.81
N GLN A 6 -4.53 17.88 4.85
CA GLN A 6 -4.58 16.50 4.38
C GLN A 6 -4.55 16.52 2.84
N VAL A 7 -3.76 15.63 2.24
CA VAL A 7 -3.60 15.54 0.79
C VAL A 7 -4.04 14.14 0.36
N VAL A 8 -4.87 14.11 -0.68
CA VAL A 8 -5.37 12.90 -1.32
C VAL A 8 -5.34 13.12 -2.83
N THR A 9 -5.13 12.04 -3.55
CA THR A 9 -5.13 12.03 -5.01
C THR A 9 -6.38 11.31 -5.50
N LEU A 10 -7.07 11.92 -6.46
CA LEU A 10 -8.12 11.25 -7.25
C LEU A 10 -7.57 11.16 -8.66
N LEU A 11 -7.39 9.93 -9.15
CA LEU A 11 -6.78 9.67 -10.45
C LEU A 11 -7.83 9.72 -11.56
N LYS A 12 -9.04 9.25 -11.26
CA LYS A 12 -10.12 9.10 -12.25
C LYS A 12 -11.47 9.52 -11.69
N SER A 13 -12.42 9.81 -12.58
CA SER A 13 -13.81 10.10 -12.19
C SER A 13 -14.46 8.95 -11.44
N THR A 14 -14.04 7.71 -11.71
CA THR A 14 -14.48 6.51 -10.97
C THR A 14 -14.12 6.57 -9.49
N ASP A 15 -13.07 7.30 -9.10
CA ASP A 15 -12.75 7.50 -7.68
C ASP A 15 -13.83 8.34 -6.98
N LEU A 16 -14.49 9.27 -7.70
CA LEU A 16 -15.62 10.03 -7.17
C LEU A 16 -16.84 9.15 -6.90
N GLU A 17 -17.08 8.14 -7.75
CA GLU A 17 -18.16 7.17 -7.53
C GLU A 17 -17.91 6.35 -6.25
N ARG A 18 -16.64 6.03 -5.94
CA ARG A 18 -16.28 5.37 -4.67
C ARG A 18 -16.60 6.25 -3.47
N LEU A 19 -16.43 7.56 -3.55
CA LEU A 19 -16.80 8.50 -2.48
C LEU A 19 -18.30 8.56 -2.20
N ALA A 20 -19.14 8.19 -3.18
CA ALA A 20 -20.58 8.10 -2.99
C ALA A 20 -20.97 6.94 -2.06
N ARG A 21 -20.10 5.92 -1.91
CA ARG A 21 -20.28 4.84 -0.93
C ARG A 21 -20.01 5.36 0.49
N LYS A 22 -20.70 4.79 1.49
CA LYS A 22 -20.39 5.08 2.90
C LYS A 22 -19.07 4.39 3.27
N PRO A 23 -18.16 5.07 3.99
CA PRO A 23 -16.93 4.46 4.46
C PRO A 23 -17.23 3.24 5.34
N ASP A 24 -16.53 2.12 5.10
CA ASP A 24 -16.68 0.95 5.95
C ASP A 24 -15.98 1.15 7.31
N THR A 25 -16.79 1.15 8.37
CA THR A 25 -16.33 1.32 9.74
C THR A 25 -16.22 0.00 10.51
N LYS A 26 -16.54 -1.16 9.90
CA LYS A 26 -16.53 -2.45 10.60
C LYS A 26 -15.12 -2.87 11.02
N PRO A 27 -14.89 -3.29 12.27
CA PRO A 27 -13.65 -3.94 12.65
C PRO A 27 -13.42 -5.17 11.77
N GLY A 28 -12.19 -5.38 11.32
CA GLY A 28 -11.84 -6.52 10.48
C GLY A 28 -10.36 -6.88 10.60
N GLY A 29 -9.98 -7.99 9.98
CA GLY A 29 -8.61 -8.49 10.01
C GLY A 29 -7.63 -7.60 9.24
N THR A 30 -6.35 -7.97 9.30
CA THR A 30 -5.29 -7.34 8.51
C THR A 30 -4.49 -8.43 7.81
N LEU A 31 -4.32 -8.33 6.49
CA LEU A 31 -3.39 -9.17 5.75
C LEU A 31 -2.11 -8.35 5.56
N VAL A 32 -0.98 -8.92 5.94
CA VAL A 32 0.32 -8.27 5.81
C VAL A 32 1.29 -9.22 5.12
N VAL A 33 1.73 -8.83 3.93
CA VAL A 33 2.75 -9.54 3.16
C VAL A 33 4.06 -8.78 3.29
N GLY A 34 5.15 -9.48 3.58
CA GLY A 34 6.47 -8.85 3.73
C GLY A 34 7.59 -9.74 3.23
N ASN A 35 8.50 -9.15 2.44
CA ASN A 35 9.71 -9.84 1.95
C ASN A 35 9.45 -11.20 1.29
N PRO A 36 8.54 -11.29 0.30
CA PRO A 36 8.14 -12.57 -0.27
C PRO A 36 9.27 -13.29 -1.03
N ASP A 37 10.20 -12.56 -1.64
CA ASP A 37 11.34 -13.12 -2.39
C ASP A 37 12.61 -13.27 -1.53
N GLY A 38 12.55 -12.89 -0.25
CA GLY A 38 13.68 -12.95 0.67
C GLY A 38 14.72 -11.82 0.53
N THR A 39 14.58 -10.89 -0.42
CA THR A 39 15.61 -9.86 -0.72
C THR A 39 15.40 -8.53 0.01
N LEU A 40 14.28 -8.36 0.72
CA LEU A 40 13.84 -7.16 1.43
C LEU A 40 13.72 -7.39 2.95
N PRO A 41 14.82 -7.55 3.71
CA PRO A 41 14.74 -7.81 5.16
C PRO A 41 13.97 -6.74 5.93
N GLY A 42 14.05 -5.46 5.52
CA GLY A 42 13.26 -4.37 6.10
C GLY A 42 11.75 -4.58 5.97
N ALA A 43 11.28 -5.08 4.82
CA ALA A 43 9.87 -5.37 4.57
C ALA A 43 9.33 -6.48 5.49
N ALA A 44 10.16 -7.48 5.85
CA ALA A 44 9.76 -8.50 6.81
C ALA A 44 9.57 -7.92 8.23
N ILE A 45 10.41 -6.95 8.61
CA ILE A 45 10.33 -6.27 9.91
C ILE A 45 9.09 -5.37 9.95
N GLU A 46 8.87 -4.59 8.88
CA GLU A 46 7.67 -3.77 8.69
C GLU A 46 6.40 -4.61 8.80
N ALA A 47 6.35 -5.73 8.07
CA ALA A 47 5.19 -6.61 8.07
C ALA A 47 4.87 -7.17 9.46
N LYS A 48 5.89 -7.61 10.20
CA LYS A 48 5.73 -8.10 11.58
C LYS A 48 5.24 -6.99 12.52
N SER A 49 5.76 -5.77 12.36
CA SER A 49 5.38 -4.62 13.19
C SER A 49 3.91 -4.26 12.98
N ILE A 50 3.47 -4.13 11.72
CA ILE A 50 2.08 -3.81 11.36
C ILE A 50 1.13 -4.93 11.79
N GLY A 51 1.50 -6.19 11.52
CA GLY A 51 0.68 -7.34 11.90
C GLY A 51 0.47 -7.43 13.41
N GLY A 52 1.47 -7.06 14.21
CA GLY A 52 1.37 -7.02 15.68
C GLY A 52 0.43 -5.92 16.22
N LEU A 53 0.02 -4.95 15.40
CA LEU A 53 -0.89 -3.88 15.84
C LEU A 53 -2.36 -4.35 15.91
N PHE A 54 -2.77 -5.36 15.15
CA PHE A 54 -4.17 -5.80 15.07
C PHE A 54 -4.32 -7.25 15.56
N PRO A 55 -5.39 -7.57 16.32
CA PRO A 55 -5.57 -8.89 16.94
C PRO A 55 -5.93 -10.01 15.95
N ASN A 56 -6.35 -9.68 14.72
CA ASN A 56 -6.74 -10.63 13.67
C ASN A 56 -5.88 -10.45 12.41
N SER A 57 -4.57 -10.46 12.60
CA SER A 57 -3.61 -10.28 11.49
C SER A 57 -3.13 -11.61 10.94
N LYS A 58 -3.18 -11.77 9.61
CA LYS A 58 -2.48 -12.82 8.87
C LYS A 58 -1.21 -12.22 8.31
N ILE A 59 -0.06 -12.69 8.78
CA ILE A 59 1.26 -12.23 8.32
C ILE A 59 1.84 -13.32 7.42
N LEU A 60 2.20 -12.98 6.19
CA LEU A 60 2.80 -13.87 5.21
C LEU A 60 4.19 -13.36 4.83
N ILE A 61 5.23 -14.16 5.10
CA ILE A 61 6.62 -13.80 4.87
C ILE A 61 7.28 -14.84 3.96
N GLN A 62 8.15 -14.39 3.05
CA GLN A 62 8.91 -15.26 2.15
C GLN A 62 8.00 -16.27 1.42
N ASP A 63 8.35 -17.56 1.45
CA ASP A 63 7.64 -18.65 0.79
C ASP A 63 6.20 -18.87 1.29
N GLU A 64 5.79 -18.25 2.40
CA GLU A 64 4.40 -18.27 2.83
C GLU A 64 3.51 -17.30 2.06
N ALA A 65 4.09 -16.28 1.41
CA ALA A 65 3.37 -15.26 0.67
C ALA A 65 3.00 -15.72 -0.75
N THR A 66 2.40 -16.91 -0.88
CA THR A 66 1.95 -17.43 -2.18
C THR A 66 0.71 -16.69 -2.67
N LEU A 67 0.48 -16.71 -3.98
CA LEU A 67 -0.69 -16.09 -4.62
C LEU A 67 -1.99 -16.63 -4.01
N GLU A 68 -2.09 -17.95 -3.83
CA GLU A 68 -3.24 -18.59 -3.21
C GLU A 68 -3.54 -18.03 -1.80
N LYS A 69 -2.51 -17.93 -0.95
CA LYS A 69 -2.68 -17.46 0.43
C LYS A 69 -2.99 -15.98 0.52
N VAL A 70 -2.47 -15.17 -0.42
CA VAL A 70 -2.78 -13.75 -0.55
C VAL A 70 -4.23 -13.57 -0.97
N LYS A 71 -4.68 -14.24 -2.04
CA LYS A 71 -6.08 -14.17 -2.51
C LYS A 71 -7.06 -14.61 -1.42
N ALA A 72 -6.78 -15.74 -0.75
CA ALA A 72 -7.59 -16.23 0.35
C ALA A 72 -7.62 -15.31 1.58
N GLY A 73 -6.64 -14.41 1.73
CA GLY A 73 -6.55 -13.48 2.85
C GLY A 73 -6.98 -12.05 2.53
N ALA A 74 -7.29 -11.72 1.28
CA ALA A 74 -7.44 -10.34 0.82
C ALA A 74 -8.76 -9.70 1.27
N GLY A 75 -9.80 -10.48 1.58
CA GLY A 75 -11.13 -10.01 2.04
C GLY A 75 -11.17 -9.51 3.49
N VAL A 76 -10.17 -8.71 3.89
CA VAL A 76 -10.01 -8.19 5.25
C VAL A 76 -9.91 -6.66 5.24
N ARG A 77 -10.12 -6.01 6.38
CA ARG A 77 -10.21 -4.54 6.46
C ARG A 77 -8.97 -3.83 5.90
N PHE A 78 -7.78 -4.36 6.15
CA PHE A 78 -6.53 -3.77 5.68
C PHE A 78 -5.65 -4.81 5.00
N VAL A 79 -5.18 -4.50 3.79
CA VAL A 79 -4.19 -5.30 3.09
C VAL A 79 -2.91 -4.48 2.97
N HIS A 80 -1.79 -5.04 3.38
CA HIS A 80 -0.48 -4.39 3.31
C HIS A 80 0.48 -5.29 2.53
N LEU A 81 1.07 -4.75 1.47
CA LEU A 81 1.96 -5.47 0.56
C LEU A 81 3.33 -4.78 0.55
N ALA A 82 4.27 -5.30 1.33
CA ALA A 82 5.66 -4.86 1.37
C ALA A 82 6.54 -5.81 0.54
N THR A 83 6.67 -5.51 -0.75
CA THR A 83 7.32 -6.38 -1.76
C THR A 83 7.95 -5.55 -2.90
N HIS A 84 8.54 -6.18 -3.90
CA HIS A 84 8.90 -5.51 -5.15
C HIS A 84 7.68 -5.36 -6.06
N GLY A 85 7.54 -4.16 -6.62
CA GLY A 85 6.63 -3.88 -7.73
C GLY A 85 7.43 -3.81 -9.02
N ILE A 86 7.05 -4.64 -9.99
CA ILE A 86 7.65 -4.64 -11.33
C ILE A 86 6.64 -3.99 -12.26
N LEU A 87 7.00 -2.80 -12.76
CA LEU A 87 6.16 -2.02 -13.66
C LEU A 87 6.64 -2.25 -15.09
N ASN A 88 5.71 -2.47 -16.01
CA ASN A 88 6.04 -2.63 -17.43
C ASN A 88 5.50 -1.42 -18.20
N SER A 89 6.41 -0.57 -18.67
CA SER A 89 6.07 0.68 -19.37
C SER A 89 5.47 0.42 -20.77
N ASP A 90 5.85 -0.69 -21.40
CA ASP A 90 5.42 -1.03 -22.77
C ASP A 90 4.03 -1.67 -22.78
N ASP A 91 3.74 -2.54 -21.80
CA ASP A 91 2.41 -3.09 -21.53
C ASP A 91 2.11 -3.07 -20.03
N PRO A 92 1.39 -2.04 -19.55
CA PRO A 92 1.01 -1.91 -18.15
C PRO A 92 0.27 -3.11 -17.56
N ASN A 93 -0.44 -3.91 -18.38
CA ASN A 93 -1.15 -5.10 -17.91
C ASN A 93 -0.21 -6.21 -17.45
N LEU A 94 1.05 -6.16 -17.87
CA LEU A 94 2.11 -7.08 -17.46
C LEU A 94 2.83 -6.61 -16.19
N SER A 95 2.38 -5.55 -15.54
CA SER A 95 2.89 -5.11 -14.24
C SER A 95 2.41 -6.05 -13.14
N TYR A 96 3.26 -6.31 -12.14
CA TYR A 96 2.93 -7.23 -11.05
C TYR A 96 3.69 -6.94 -9.76
N LEU A 97 3.16 -7.48 -8.66
CA LEU A 97 3.86 -7.56 -7.38
C LEU A 97 4.52 -8.94 -7.24
N VAL A 98 5.77 -8.97 -6.80
CA VAL A 98 6.50 -10.22 -6.54
C VAL A 98 5.90 -10.90 -5.31
N LEU A 99 5.66 -12.21 -5.40
CA LEU A 99 5.18 -13.06 -4.32
C LEU A 99 6.14 -14.22 -4.04
N GLY A 100 5.87 -14.98 -2.99
CA GLY A 100 6.71 -16.10 -2.56
C GLY A 100 6.71 -17.22 -3.59
N GLN A 101 7.74 -18.07 -3.58
CA GLN A 101 7.86 -19.21 -4.49
C GLN A 101 7.87 -18.85 -6.00
N GLY A 102 8.17 -17.59 -6.35
CA GLY A 102 8.16 -17.12 -7.73
C GLY A 102 6.78 -16.75 -8.26
N ASP A 103 5.75 -16.77 -7.41
CA ASP A 103 4.41 -16.29 -7.75
C ASP A 103 4.40 -14.80 -8.09
N LYS A 104 3.36 -14.37 -8.80
CA LYS A 104 3.12 -12.98 -9.15
C LYS A 104 1.68 -12.62 -8.86
N LEU A 105 1.46 -11.43 -8.33
CA LEU A 105 0.15 -10.80 -8.25
C LEU A 105 0.08 -9.72 -9.33
N ASP A 106 -0.33 -10.10 -10.53
CA ASP A 106 -0.48 -9.20 -11.68
C ASP A 106 -1.87 -8.53 -11.72
N ILE A 107 -2.08 -7.66 -12.71
CA ILE A 107 -3.34 -6.92 -12.89
C ILE A 107 -4.55 -7.86 -13.02
N GLY A 108 -4.40 -8.99 -13.71
CA GLY A 108 -5.48 -9.96 -13.90
C GLY A 108 -5.83 -10.68 -12.59
N GLU A 109 -4.81 -11.07 -11.82
CA GLU A 109 -4.99 -11.66 -10.50
C GLU A 109 -5.62 -10.68 -9.50
N ILE A 110 -5.22 -9.39 -9.55
CA ILE A 110 -5.83 -8.33 -8.73
C ILE A 110 -7.30 -8.15 -9.11
N ALA A 111 -7.63 -8.12 -10.40
CA ALA A 111 -9.01 -7.99 -10.87
C ALA A 111 -9.92 -9.14 -10.42
N GLY A 112 -9.34 -10.31 -10.12
CA GLY A 112 -10.06 -11.46 -9.55
C GLY A 112 -10.27 -11.40 -8.03
N LEU A 113 -9.78 -10.36 -7.33
CA LEU A 113 -10.00 -10.18 -5.90
C LEU A 113 -11.37 -9.54 -5.64
N ASP A 114 -12.06 -10.01 -4.59
CA ASP A 114 -13.21 -9.30 -4.03
C ASP A 114 -12.73 -8.41 -2.87
N LEU A 115 -12.56 -7.11 -3.14
CA LEU A 115 -12.09 -6.14 -2.17
C LEU A 115 -13.20 -5.22 -1.64
N ASN A 116 -14.47 -5.59 -1.79
CA ASN A 116 -15.59 -4.73 -1.38
C ASN A 116 -15.68 -4.48 0.14
N ASP A 117 -15.16 -5.42 0.95
CA ASP A 117 -15.05 -5.29 2.42
C ASP A 117 -13.66 -4.78 2.88
N VAL A 118 -12.79 -4.42 1.93
CA VAL A 118 -11.46 -3.90 2.22
C VAL A 118 -11.57 -2.39 2.36
N ARG A 119 -11.11 -1.85 3.49
CA ARG A 119 -11.05 -0.41 3.68
C ARG A 119 -9.86 0.20 2.94
N MET A 120 -8.72 -0.48 2.92
CA MET A 120 -7.51 0.08 2.31
C MET A 120 -6.48 -0.99 1.93
N VAL A 121 -5.85 -0.78 0.78
CA VAL A 121 -4.64 -1.49 0.34
C VAL A 121 -3.43 -0.57 0.45
N THR A 122 -2.35 -1.05 1.04
CA THR A 122 -1.05 -0.37 1.09
C THR A 122 -0.06 -1.11 0.21
N LEU A 123 0.45 -0.42 -0.80
CA LEU A 123 1.57 -0.84 -1.64
C LEU A 123 2.84 -0.19 -1.09
N SER A 124 3.49 -0.87 -0.15
CA SER A 124 4.82 -0.50 0.35
C SER A 124 5.87 -1.14 -0.54
N ALA A 125 5.79 -0.83 -1.84
CA ALA A 125 6.52 -1.55 -2.87
C ALA A 125 7.64 -0.71 -3.48
N CYS A 126 8.83 -1.29 -3.57
CA CYS A 126 9.89 -0.70 -4.37
C CYS A 126 9.56 -0.89 -5.84
N GLU A 127 9.35 0.21 -6.55
CA GLU A 127 9.02 0.15 -7.97
C GLU A 127 10.28 0.05 -8.82
N THR A 128 10.37 -1.03 -9.59
CA THR A 128 11.35 -1.20 -10.64
C THR A 128 10.61 -1.11 -11.97
N ALA A 129 10.77 0.02 -12.67
CA ALA A 129 10.25 0.17 -14.02
C ALA A 129 11.09 -0.65 -15.00
N LEU A 130 10.43 -1.46 -15.84
CA LEU A 130 10.97 -2.17 -16.99
C LEU A 130 10.50 -1.47 -18.26
N GLY A 131 11.44 -1.02 -19.10
CA GLY A 131 11.15 -0.35 -20.39
C GLY A 131 12.18 0.74 -20.74
N GLU A 132 12.12 1.24 -21.99
CA GLU A 132 13.05 2.27 -22.49
C GLU A 132 12.70 3.70 -22.02
N ASN A 133 11.48 3.93 -21.52
CA ASN A 133 10.99 5.23 -21.04
C ASN A 133 10.36 5.13 -19.64
N PRO A 134 11.16 5.24 -18.56
CA PRO A 134 10.66 5.22 -17.19
C PRO A 134 10.00 6.57 -16.84
N SER A 135 8.85 6.88 -17.43
CA SER A 135 8.01 8.00 -16.98
C SER A 135 7.20 7.55 -15.75
N GLY A 136 7.87 7.47 -14.60
CA GLY A 136 7.39 6.83 -13.37
C GLY A 136 6.16 7.43 -12.67
N GLN A 137 5.40 8.34 -13.27
CA GLN A 137 4.12 8.81 -12.70
C GLN A 137 2.90 8.11 -13.28
N GLY A 138 2.95 7.69 -14.56
CA GLY A 138 1.83 6.97 -15.19
C GLY A 138 1.73 5.52 -14.73
N GLU A 139 2.88 4.89 -14.45
CA GLU A 139 2.95 3.44 -14.16
C GLU A 139 2.52 3.12 -12.72
N LEU A 140 2.80 4.01 -11.78
CA LEU A 140 2.32 3.96 -10.38
C LEU A 140 0.81 3.81 -10.26
N THR A 141 0.11 4.44 -11.20
CA THR A 141 -1.36 4.40 -11.24
C THR A 141 -1.88 3.03 -11.65
N THR A 142 -1.10 2.19 -12.32
CA THR A 142 -1.62 0.95 -12.94
C THR A 142 -1.99 -0.11 -11.90
N LEU A 143 -1.08 -0.42 -10.96
CA LEU A 143 -1.35 -1.34 -9.87
C LEU A 143 -2.38 -0.75 -8.89
N ALA A 144 -2.25 0.53 -8.53
CA ALA A 144 -3.20 1.19 -7.64
C ALA A 144 -4.63 1.22 -8.22
N ASP A 145 -4.75 1.48 -9.53
CA ASP A 145 -6.02 1.45 -10.25
C ASP A 145 -6.61 0.04 -10.26
N ALA A 146 -5.80 -1.00 -10.47
CA ALA A 146 -6.25 -2.39 -10.44
C ALA A 146 -6.91 -2.75 -9.10
N PHE A 147 -6.27 -2.38 -7.98
CA PHE A 147 -6.88 -2.58 -6.66
C PHE A 147 -8.17 -1.78 -6.48
N GLY A 148 -8.19 -0.56 -7.02
CA GLY A 148 -9.41 0.25 -7.06
C GLY A 148 -10.55 -0.41 -7.85
N PHE A 149 -10.26 -0.99 -9.01
CA PHE A 149 -11.23 -1.70 -9.85
C PHE A 149 -11.73 -2.99 -9.19
N ALA A 150 -10.87 -3.68 -8.44
CA ALA A 150 -11.23 -4.83 -7.62
C ALA A 150 -12.10 -4.48 -6.40
N GLY A 151 -12.41 -3.19 -6.18
CA GLY A 151 -13.38 -2.72 -5.18
C GLY A 151 -12.77 -1.98 -4.00
N CYS A 152 -11.45 -1.83 -3.93
CA CYS A 152 -10.81 -1.12 -2.83
C CYS A 152 -11.08 0.39 -2.92
N PRO A 153 -11.65 1.03 -1.88
CA PRO A 153 -11.97 2.45 -1.90
C PRO A 153 -10.73 3.33 -1.74
N THR A 154 -9.69 2.84 -1.08
CA THR A 154 -8.49 3.61 -0.74
C THR A 154 -7.23 2.79 -1.01
N VAL A 155 -6.31 3.35 -1.78
CA VAL A 155 -4.99 2.75 -1.99
C VAL A 155 -3.92 3.74 -1.57
N THR A 156 -2.91 3.29 -0.83
CA THR A 156 -1.69 4.08 -0.61
C THR A 156 -0.51 3.40 -1.29
N ALA A 157 0.31 4.16 -2.00
CA ALA A 157 1.43 3.62 -2.78
C ALA A 157 2.68 4.50 -2.65
N SER A 158 3.85 3.86 -2.69
CA SER A 158 5.14 4.55 -2.69
C SER A 158 5.54 5.04 -4.08
N LEU A 159 5.88 6.33 -4.18
CA LEU A 159 6.37 7.01 -5.36
C LEU A 159 7.81 6.67 -5.74
N TRP A 160 8.64 6.32 -4.76
CA TRP A 160 10.04 5.96 -4.95
C TRP A 160 10.51 5.07 -3.81
N LYS A 161 11.64 4.39 -4.03
CA LYS A 161 12.35 3.66 -2.97
C LYS A 161 12.93 4.64 -1.96
N VAL A 162 12.49 4.53 -0.72
CA VAL A 162 13.00 5.28 0.44
C VAL A 162 13.75 4.32 1.38
N SER A 163 14.53 4.84 2.33
CA SER A 163 15.26 4.00 3.28
C SER A 163 14.31 3.20 4.18
N ASP A 164 14.62 1.92 4.41
CA ASP A 164 13.84 0.98 5.22
C ASP A 164 13.38 1.57 6.57
N ASP A 165 14.27 2.27 7.29
CA ASP A 165 13.97 2.90 8.59
C ASP A 165 12.86 3.96 8.50
N SER A 166 12.82 4.71 7.40
CA SER A 166 11.82 5.76 7.17
C SER A 166 10.48 5.15 6.78
N THR A 167 10.48 4.16 5.88
CA THR A 167 9.25 3.40 5.54
C THR A 167 8.65 2.78 6.79
N LYS A 168 9.47 2.07 7.57
CA LYS A 168 9.05 1.44 8.81
C LYS A 168 8.42 2.45 9.77
N THR A 169 9.10 3.56 10.04
CA THR A 169 8.60 4.58 10.98
C THR A 169 7.30 5.20 10.48
N LEU A 170 7.23 5.52 9.18
CA LEU A 170 6.05 6.11 8.57
C LEU A 170 4.86 5.13 8.63
N MET A 171 5.05 3.86 8.25
CA MET A 171 3.99 2.86 8.26
C MET A 171 3.55 2.46 9.65
N GLU A 172 4.46 2.32 10.61
CA GLU A 172 4.08 2.09 12.00
C GLU A 172 3.21 3.20 12.55
N ASN A 173 3.58 4.47 12.33
CA ASN A 173 2.79 5.61 12.79
C ASN A 173 1.46 5.70 12.05
N PHE A 174 1.46 5.43 10.74
CA PHE A 174 0.26 5.39 9.92
C PHE A 174 -0.77 4.37 10.44
N TYR A 175 -0.35 3.12 10.64
CA TYR A 175 -1.25 2.06 11.14
C TYR A 175 -1.64 2.26 12.62
N LYS A 176 -0.77 2.86 13.45
CA LYS A 176 -1.13 3.24 14.84
C LYS A 176 -2.26 4.28 14.86
N GLU A 177 -2.23 5.27 13.98
CA GLU A 177 -3.30 6.27 13.86
C GLU A 177 -4.59 5.64 13.34
N LEU A 178 -4.51 4.76 12.33
CA LEU A 178 -5.67 4.01 11.82
C LEU A 178 -6.31 3.13 12.89
N LYS A 179 -5.50 2.47 13.73
CA LYS A 179 -5.97 1.68 14.87
C LYS A 179 -6.73 2.54 15.89
N GLN A 180 -6.34 3.81 16.04
CA GLN A 180 -7.03 4.78 16.92
C GLN A 180 -8.29 5.37 16.28
N GLY A 181 -8.66 4.95 15.07
CA GLY A 181 -9.87 5.40 14.38
C GLY A 181 -9.68 6.63 13.50
N ALA A 182 -8.44 7.07 13.26
CA ALA A 182 -8.19 8.15 12.30
C ALA A 182 -8.63 7.74 10.89
N THR A 183 -9.01 8.75 10.09
CA THR A 183 -9.21 8.56 8.65
C THR A 183 -7.87 8.29 7.97
N PRO A 184 -7.81 7.61 6.81
CA PRO A 184 -6.56 7.38 6.09
C PRO A 184 -5.79 8.68 5.82
N ALA A 185 -6.47 9.74 5.40
CA ALA A 185 -5.82 11.03 5.17
C ALA A 185 -5.24 11.65 6.43
N LYS A 186 -5.95 11.54 7.57
CA LYS A 186 -5.44 12.04 8.85
C LYS A 186 -4.24 11.23 9.32
N ALA A 187 -4.33 9.91 9.25
CA ALA A 187 -3.27 8.99 9.64
C ALA A 187 -2.00 9.23 8.83
N MET A 188 -2.11 9.37 7.51
CA MET A 188 -0.96 9.62 6.63
C MET A 188 -0.32 10.97 6.96
N GLN A 189 -1.13 12.02 7.13
CA GLN A 189 -0.62 13.32 7.54
C GLN A 189 0.12 13.27 8.88
N SER A 190 -0.44 12.59 9.89
CA SER A 190 0.20 12.42 11.20
C SER A 190 1.55 11.71 11.07
N ALA A 191 1.61 10.63 10.29
CA ALA A 191 2.84 9.89 10.03
C ALA A 191 3.90 10.76 9.32
N GLN A 192 3.53 11.48 8.26
CA GLN A 192 4.44 12.39 7.56
C GLN A 192 4.97 13.50 8.47
N LYS A 193 4.11 14.10 9.31
CA LYS A 193 4.52 15.11 10.29
C LYS A 193 5.49 14.57 11.32
N SER A 194 5.39 13.30 11.71
CA SER A 194 6.32 12.69 12.65
C SER A 194 7.74 12.62 12.09
N LEU A 195 7.90 12.31 10.80
CA LEU A 195 9.21 12.32 10.12
C LEU A 195 9.72 13.75 9.90
N ILE A 196 8.85 14.70 9.56
CA ILE A 196 9.23 16.12 9.42
C ILE A 196 9.83 16.68 10.73
N ALA A 197 9.32 16.24 11.88
CA ALA A 197 9.76 16.70 13.19
C ALA A 197 11.15 16.16 13.60
N ASP A 198 11.61 15.06 13.01
CA ASP A 198 12.94 14.49 13.29
C ASP A 198 13.98 15.07 12.31
N THR A 199 15.05 15.63 12.85
CA THR A 199 16.13 16.24 12.07
C THR A 199 16.78 15.26 11.07
N LYS A 200 16.78 13.97 11.37
CA LYS A 200 17.34 12.92 10.50
C LYS A 200 16.42 12.58 9.32
N THR A 201 15.11 12.73 9.46
CA THR A 201 14.12 12.33 8.44
C THR A 201 13.31 13.51 7.89
N ARG A 202 13.64 14.75 8.25
CA ARG A 202 12.96 15.97 7.80
C ARG A 202 13.00 16.20 6.29
N HIS A 203 14.00 15.66 5.59
CA HIS A 203 14.12 15.82 4.15
C HIS A 203 12.92 15.14 3.42
N PRO A 204 12.31 15.78 2.40
CA PRO A 204 11.14 15.25 1.69
C PRO A 204 11.28 13.83 1.16
N TYR A 205 12.51 13.43 0.83
CA TYR A 205 12.84 12.04 0.47
C TYR A 205 12.21 11.00 1.42
N HIS A 206 12.14 11.28 2.73
CA HIS A 206 11.67 10.33 3.73
C HIS A 206 10.15 10.31 3.90
N TRP A 207 9.49 11.48 3.90
CA TRP A 207 8.07 11.60 4.25
C TRP A 207 7.15 11.81 3.05
N ALA A 208 7.66 12.31 1.92
CA ALA A 208 6.85 12.59 0.73
C ALA A 208 6.68 11.37 -0.19
N ALA A 209 7.28 10.24 0.17
CA ALA A 209 7.35 9.05 -0.68
C ALA A 209 6.00 8.36 -0.88
N PHE A 210 4.96 8.65 -0.12
CA PHE A 210 3.67 7.95 -0.24
C PHE A 210 2.53 8.89 -0.65
N LEU A 211 1.71 8.41 -1.57
CA LEU A 211 0.43 9.01 -1.93
C LEU A 211 -0.72 8.20 -1.40
N LEU A 212 -1.77 8.90 -0.98
CA LEU A 212 -3.08 8.32 -0.70
C LEU A 212 -3.99 8.59 -1.90
N ILE A 213 -4.65 7.55 -2.40
CA ILE A 213 -5.48 7.56 -3.61
C ILE A 213 -6.89 7.08 -3.25
N GLY A 214 -7.92 7.78 -3.75
CA GLY A 214 -9.32 7.40 -3.56
C GLY A 214 -9.96 7.99 -2.30
N ASP A 215 -10.76 7.19 -1.59
CA ASP A 215 -11.51 7.65 -0.41
C ASP A 215 -10.57 7.97 0.76
N TRP A 216 -10.72 9.15 1.33
CA TRP A 216 -9.88 9.65 2.41
C TRP A 216 -10.49 9.54 3.80
N ARG A 217 -11.74 9.03 3.89
CA ARG A 217 -12.59 9.06 5.10
C ARG A 217 -12.37 7.86 6.03
#